data_AF-A0A3M0ZI37-F1
#
_entry.id   AF-A0A3M0ZI37-F1
#
_cell.length_a   1.000
_cell.length_b   1.000
_cell.length_c   1.000
_cell.angle_alpha   90.00
_cell.angle_beta   90.00
_cell.angle_gamma   90.00
#
_symmetry.space_group_name_H-M   'P 1'
#
loop_
_entity.id
_entity.type
_entity.pdbx_description
1 polymer ?
#
loop_
_entity_poly.entity_id
_entity_poly.type
_entity_poly.pdbx_seq_one_letter_code
_entity_poly.pdbx_strand_id
1 'polypeptide(L)'
;VSNYEVSKAVSKVVLPQGSLKRLSVAVLVDGNYVAPPGAKEGAEPEYKPLSQEVMDQIEEVVKSAVGFDAARGDTITVQNIPFRIQKDDFSDELDKIAQQDMIFKAVSKIVPIIFVLLLFFVVVRPLVKFVVTPTEAELDLTRLLPTGIEELEEEIKQENMVSIPVVESPVDIEQLELLIAENSKIVKENPSQAALLLRYWLNDGRFA
;
A
#
# COMPACT_ATOMS: atom_id res chain seq x y z
N VAL A 1 107.24 39.60 47.10
CA VAL A 1 106.29 38.88 46.22
C VAL A 1 104.90 39.14 46.77
N SER A 2 104.04 39.81 46.00
CA SER A 2 102.70 40.20 46.46
C SER A 2 101.68 39.29 45.80
N ASN A 3 100.98 38.50 46.61
CA ASN A 3 99.88 37.67 46.14
C ASN A 3 98.60 38.50 46.17
N TYR A 4 97.83 38.45 45.08
CA TYR A 4 96.51 39.07 45.00
C TYR A 4 95.48 37.96 44.84
N GLU A 5 94.55 37.89 45.79
CA GLU A 5 93.40 36.99 45.68
C GLU A 5 92.31 37.69 44.87
N VAL A 6 92.04 37.17 43.68
CA VAL A 6 90.94 37.64 42.83
C VAL A 6 89.68 36.87 43.23
N SER A 7 88.65 37.59 43.65
CA SER A 7 87.37 37.00 44.03
C SER A 7 86.70 36.34 42.83
N LYS A 8 86.44 35.02 42.90
CA LYS A 8 85.74 34.27 41.85
C LYS A 8 84.29 34.03 42.28
N ALA A 9 83.34 34.60 41.53
CA ALA A 9 81.93 34.27 41.67
C ALA A 9 81.54 33.23 40.62
N VAL A 10 81.03 32.07 41.05
CA VAL A 10 80.50 31.03 40.15
C VAL A 10 78.98 30.97 40.33
N SER A 11 78.23 31.38 39.32
CA SER A 11 76.77 31.23 39.29
C SER A 11 76.41 29.93 38.57
N LYS A 12 75.64 29.08 39.25
CA LYS A 12 75.10 27.83 38.68
C LYS A 12 73.59 27.97 38.56
N VAL A 13 73.10 28.20 37.34
CA VAL A 13 71.67 28.26 37.06
C VAL A 13 71.22 26.86 36.62
N VAL A 14 70.34 26.24 37.40
CA VAL A 14 69.68 24.98 37.03
C VAL A 14 68.32 25.34 36.45
N LEU A 15 68.17 25.19 35.14
CA LEU A 15 66.91 25.41 34.46
C LEU A 15 66.00 24.17 34.63
N PRO A 16 64.71 24.35 34.93
CA PRO A 16 63.76 23.24 34.95
C PRO A 16 63.62 22.61 33.56
N GLN A 17 63.40 21.30 33.51
CA GLN A 17 63.18 20.55 32.27
C GLN A 17 61.76 20.78 31.78
N GLY A 18 61.61 21.26 30.54
CA GLY A 18 60.33 21.59 29.91
C GLY A 18 60.03 23.08 29.93
N SER A 19 60.13 23.71 28.76
CA SER A 19 59.70 25.10 28.52
C SER A 19 58.53 25.11 27.54
N LEU A 20 57.61 26.04 27.73
CA LEU A 20 56.50 26.23 26.81
C LEU A 20 57.04 26.82 25.51
N LYS A 21 56.97 26.06 24.40
CA LYS A 21 57.47 26.49 23.10
C LYS A 21 56.48 27.34 22.33
N ARG A 22 55.18 27.00 22.39
CA ARG A 22 54.08 27.68 21.70
C ARG A 22 52.74 27.20 22.27
N LEU A 23 51.77 28.11 22.36
CA LEU A 23 50.38 27.84 22.72
C LEU A 23 49.44 28.21 21.56
N SER A 24 48.52 27.31 21.24
CA SER A 24 47.51 27.52 20.19
C SER A 24 46.13 27.20 20.75
N VAL A 25 45.25 28.19 20.78
CA VAL A 25 43.92 28.07 21.38
C VAL A 25 42.87 28.57 20.39
N ALA A 26 41.85 27.73 20.19
CA ALA A 26 40.66 28.08 19.42
C ALA A 26 39.45 28.08 20.35
N VAL A 27 38.67 29.16 20.31
CA VAL A 27 37.48 29.34 21.14
C VAL A 27 36.28 29.56 20.23
N LEU A 28 35.24 28.77 20.45
CA LEU A 28 33.96 28.89 19.78
C LEU A 28 32.97 29.47 20.79
N VAL A 29 32.27 30.53 20.38
CA VAL A 29 31.28 31.22 21.20
C VAL A 29 29.93 31.12 20.53
N ASP A 30 28.90 30.82 21.30
CA ASP A 30 27.52 30.78 20.82
C ASP A 30 26.90 32.19 20.84
N GLY A 31 25.87 32.38 20.01
CA GLY A 31 25.11 33.62 19.89
C GLY A 31 24.03 33.80 20.95
N ASN A 32 23.32 34.91 20.85
CA ASN A 32 22.08 35.13 21.58
C ASN A 32 20.91 34.59 20.77
N TYR A 33 19.89 34.08 21.46
CA TYR A 33 18.66 33.58 20.85
C TYR A 33 17.51 34.45 21.34
N VAL A 34 16.91 35.24 20.44
CA VAL A 34 15.84 36.17 20.78
C VAL A 34 14.53 35.72 20.15
N ALA A 35 13.45 35.75 20.92
CA ALA A 35 12.13 35.45 20.37
C ALA A 35 11.72 36.57 19.40
N PRO A 36 11.28 36.25 18.18
CA PRO A 36 10.85 37.27 17.24
C PRO A 36 9.64 38.05 17.80
N PRO A 37 9.55 39.37 17.57
CA PRO A 37 8.46 40.18 18.09
C PRO A 37 7.11 39.71 17.49
N GLY A 38 6.17 39.31 18.36
CA GLY A 38 4.88 38.73 17.96
C GLY A 38 4.85 37.21 17.86
N ALA A 39 5.89 36.52 18.30
CA ALA A 39 5.95 35.06 18.38
C ALA A 39 4.83 34.47 19.26
N LYS A 40 4.14 33.44 18.74
CA LYS A 40 3.26 32.56 19.52
C LYS A 40 4.11 31.73 20.49
N GLU A 41 3.56 31.31 21.63
CA GLU A 41 4.21 30.37 22.55
C GLU A 41 4.71 29.13 21.75
N GLY A 42 6.03 28.97 21.69
CA GLY A 42 6.68 27.86 20.97
C GLY A 42 7.40 28.22 19.66
N ALA A 43 7.46 29.49 19.24
CA ALA A 43 8.29 29.87 18.09
C ALA A 43 9.78 29.65 18.37
N GLU A 44 10.50 29.10 17.39
CA GLU A 44 11.95 28.95 17.50
C GLU A 44 12.62 30.33 17.62
N PRO A 45 13.56 30.50 18.58
CA PRO A 45 14.19 31.79 18.78
C PRO A 45 15.20 32.07 17.66
N GLU A 46 15.17 33.29 17.14
CA GLU A 46 16.05 33.74 16.07
C GLU A 46 17.48 33.93 16.59
N TYR A 47 18.44 33.42 15.83
CA TYR A 47 19.86 33.55 16.16
C TYR A 47 20.36 34.96 15.90
N LYS A 48 20.94 35.58 16.92
CA LYS A 48 21.58 36.89 16.86
C LYS A 48 23.06 36.75 17.20
N PRO A 49 23.99 37.05 16.27
CA PRO A 49 25.42 37.03 16.56
C PRO A 49 25.76 38.09 17.63
N LEU A 50 26.83 37.82 18.38
CA LEU A 50 27.41 38.76 19.34
C LEU A 50 28.01 39.95 18.59
N SER A 51 28.01 41.10 19.25
CA SER A 51 28.73 42.27 18.74
C SER A 51 30.24 42.04 18.78
N GLN A 52 30.96 42.75 17.90
CA GLN A 52 32.42 42.68 17.84
C GLN A 52 33.08 43.08 19.16
N GLU A 53 32.54 44.08 19.86
CA GLU A 53 33.06 44.53 21.15
C GLU A 53 33.09 43.42 22.22
N VAL A 54 32.04 42.59 22.27
CA VAL A 54 32.00 41.46 23.21
C VAL A 54 32.98 40.37 22.77
N MET A 55 33.12 40.13 21.46
CA MET A 55 34.10 39.16 20.94
C MET A 55 35.54 39.58 21.29
N ASP A 56 35.87 40.87 21.15
CA ASP A 56 37.18 41.42 21.50
C ASP A 56 37.45 41.29 23.00
N GLN A 57 36.43 41.56 23.83
CA GLN A 57 36.53 41.37 25.29
C GLN A 57 36.77 39.91 25.67
N ILE A 58 36.07 38.98 25.01
CA ILE A 58 36.29 37.54 25.22
C ILE A 58 37.73 37.17 24.82
N GLU A 59 38.22 37.67 23.69
CA GLU A 59 39.59 37.41 23.26
C GLU A 59 40.62 37.92 24.28
N GLU A 60 40.42 39.11 24.85
CA GLU A 60 41.27 39.68 25.90
C GLU A 60 41.28 38.82 27.18
N VAL A 61 40.10 38.39 27.64
CA VAL A 61 39.97 37.52 28.81
C VAL A 61 40.68 36.18 28.57
N VAL A 62 40.51 35.60 27.39
CA VAL A 62 41.18 34.34 27.01
C VAL A 62 42.70 34.53 26.97
N LYS A 63 43.19 35.62 26.36
CA LYS A 63 44.62 35.98 26.35
C LYS A 63 45.21 36.07 27.75
N SER A 64 44.51 36.74 28.66
CA SER A 64 44.95 36.88 30.05
C SER A 64 44.90 35.55 30.81
N ALA A 65 43.90 34.71 30.57
CA ALA A 65 43.73 33.44 31.28
C ALA A 65 44.80 32.41 30.89
N VAL A 66 45.22 32.38 29.63
CA VAL A 66 46.21 31.41 29.13
C VAL A 66 47.66 31.90 29.21
N GLY A 67 47.88 33.16 29.58
CA GLY A 67 49.21 33.77 29.59
C GLY A 67 49.79 33.92 28.19
N PHE A 68 48.99 34.47 27.27
CA PHE A 68 49.36 34.69 25.87
C PHE A 68 50.69 35.45 25.75
N ASP A 69 51.57 34.94 24.90
CA ASP A 69 52.87 35.54 24.62
C ASP A 69 53.15 35.58 23.11
N ALA A 70 53.14 36.79 22.56
CA ALA A 70 53.42 37.01 21.14
C ALA A 70 54.88 36.67 20.76
N ALA A 71 55.84 36.84 21.69
CA ALA A 71 57.25 36.53 21.43
C ALA A 71 57.50 35.01 21.41
N ARG A 72 56.70 34.24 22.16
CA ARG A 72 56.65 32.77 22.09
C ARG A 72 56.00 32.25 20.80
N GLY A 73 55.28 33.11 20.08
CA GLY A 73 54.57 32.75 18.84
C GLY A 73 53.21 32.10 19.10
N ASP A 74 52.56 32.48 20.20
CA ASP A 74 51.22 31.98 20.52
C ASP A 74 50.17 32.52 19.54
N THR A 75 49.10 31.73 19.38
CA THR A 75 47.98 32.07 18.50
C THR A 75 46.65 31.79 19.18
N ILE A 76 45.76 32.78 19.19
CA ILE A 76 44.40 32.65 19.70
C ILE A 76 43.43 33.01 18.57
N THR A 77 42.37 32.22 18.43
CA THR A 77 41.31 32.48 17.45
C THR A 77 39.97 32.30 18.13
N VAL A 78 39.11 33.33 18.05
CA VAL A 78 37.76 33.31 18.62
C VAL A 78 36.77 33.44 17.47
N GLN A 79 35.84 32.51 17.35
CA GLN A 79 34.82 32.50 16.30
C GLN A 79 33.42 32.41 16.92
N ASN A 80 32.49 33.18 16.38
CA ASN A 80 31.08 33.10 16.77
C ASN A 80 30.33 32.19 15.80
N ILE A 81 29.83 31.07 16.30
CA ILE A 81 29.11 30.08 15.49
C ILE A 81 27.87 29.63 16.27
N PRO A 82 26.67 29.59 15.64
CA PRO A 82 25.48 29.05 16.28
C PRO A 82 25.67 27.59 16.66
N PHE A 83 25.46 27.25 17.93
CA PHE A 83 25.51 25.85 18.38
C PHE A 83 24.20 25.12 18.07
N ARG A 84 23.09 25.85 17.96
CA ARG A 84 21.83 25.30 17.48
C ARG A 84 21.83 25.31 15.95
N ILE A 85 21.96 24.13 15.39
CA ILE A 85 21.62 23.86 13.99
C ILE A 85 20.09 23.96 13.92
N GLN A 86 19.55 24.86 13.10
CA GLN A 86 18.12 24.87 12.78
C GLN A 86 17.78 23.46 12.30
N LYS A 87 16.84 22.81 12.99
CA LYS A 87 16.51 21.41 12.67
C LYS A 87 16.05 21.27 11.22
N ASP A 88 15.46 22.32 10.67
CA ASP A 88 14.75 22.32 9.40
C ASP A 88 15.56 21.73 8.23
N ASP A 89 16.82 22.13 8.00
CA ASP A 89 17.53 21.65 6.80
C ASP A 89 17.97 20.18 6.87
N PHE A 90 18.42 19.71 8.05
CA PHE A 90 18.89 18.32 8.20
C PHE A 90 17.78 17.34 8.58
N SER A 91 16.74 17.78 9.31
CA SER A 91 15.60 16.91 9.64
C SER A 91 14.69 16.69 8.45
N ASP A 92 14.46 17.71 7.59
CA ASP A 92 13.60 17.55 6.42
C ASP A 92 14.19 16.58 5.40
N GLU A 93 15.51 16.54 5.23
CA GLU A 93 16.17 15.60 4.33
C GLU A 93 16.11 14.17 4.87
N LEU A 94 16.33 13.99 6.18
CA LEU A 94 16.18 12.69 6.85
C LEU A 94 14.73 12.20 6.86
N ASP A 95 13.77 13.10 7.07
CA ASP A 95 12.34 12.78 7.05
C ASP A 95 11.86 12.45 5.64
N LYS A 96 12.38 13.11 4.60
CA LYS A 96 12.10 12.74 3.19
C LYS A 96 12.65 11.36 2.84
N ILE A 97 13.86 11.04 3.29
CA ILE A 97 14.46 9.71 3.09
C ILE A 97 13.64 8.65 3.83
N ALA A 98 13.25 8.91 5.09
CA ALA A 98 12.41 8.02 5.87
C ALA A 98 11.00 7.82 5.25
N GLN A 99 10.39 8.89 4.72
CA GLN A 99 9.08 8.81 4.05
C GLN A 99 9.13 8.04 2.74
N GLN A 100 10.18 8.21 1.91
CA GLN A 100 10.34 7.39 0.70
C GLN A 100 10.45 5.91 1.03
N ASP A 101 11.16 5.58 2.10
CA ASP A 101 11.34 4.21 2.57
C ASP A 101 10.02 3.58 3.05
N MET A 102 9.17 4.36 3.71
CA MET A 102 7.83 3.94 4.12
C MET A 102 6.89 3.75 2.92
N ILE A 103 6.90 4.66 1.95
CA ILE A 103 6.07 4.58 0.74
C ILE A 103 6.49 3.35 -0.08
N PHE A 104 7.78 3.13 -0.30
CA PHE A 104 8.28 1.98 -1.05
C PHE A 104 7.90 0.65 -0.38
N LYS A 105 7.98 0.58 0.96
CA LYS A 105 7.54 -0.59 1.74
C LYS A 105 6.02 -0.81 1.67
N ALA A 106 5.22 0.27 1.66
CA ALA A 106 3.77 0.18 1.54
C ALA A 106 3.33 -0.25 0.13
N VAL A 107 3.91 0.38 -0.90
CA VAL A 107 3.65 0.07 -2.32
C VAL A 107 4.04 -1.38 -2.63
N SER A 108 5.21 -1.84 -2.18
CA SER A 108 5.66 -3.23 -2.38
C SER A 108 4.68 -4.27 -1.81
N LYS A 109 3.97 -3.96 -0.73
CA LYS A 109 2.95 -4.85 -0.14
C LYS A 109 1.59 -4.78 -0.84
N ILE A 110 1.20 -3.61 -1.33
CA ILE A 110 -0.13 -3.38 -1.92
C ILE A 110 -0.17 -3.80 -3.41
N VAL A 111 0.92 -3.60 -4.15
CA VAL A 111 1.04 -3.96 -5.57
C VAL A 111 0.67 -5.42 -5.88
N PRO A 112 1.18 -6.45 -5.15
CA PRO A 112 0.80 -7.84 -5.45
C PRO A 112 -0.69 -8.11 -5.19
N ILE A 113 -1.29 -7.46 -4.19
CA ILE A 113 -2.73 -7.59 -3.88
C ILE A 113 -3.56 -7.03 -5.03
N ILE A 114 -3.22 -5.82 -5.50
CA ILE A 114 -3.88 -5.18 -6.64
C ILE A 114 -3.68 -6.00 -7.91
N PHE A 115 -2.48 -6.56 -8.13
CA PHE A 115 -2.18 -7.38 -9.30
C PHE A 115 -3.03 -8.65 -9.34
N VAL A 116 -3.16 -9.36 -8.21
CA VAL A 116 -4.02 -10.55 -8.09
C VAL A 116 -5.49 -10.19 -8.33
N LEU A 117 -5.95 -9.08 -7.74
CA LEU A 117 -7.32 -8.59 -7.93
C LEU A 117 -7.57 -8.25 -9.41
N LEU A 118 -6.68 -7.52 -10.06
CA LEU A 118 -6.76 -7.18 -11.47
C LEU A 118 -6.82 -8.46 -12.33
N LEU A 119 -5.93 -9.42 -12.08
CA LEU A 119 -5.92 -10.70 -12.78
C LEU A 119 -7.24 -11.46 -12.60
N PHE A 120 -7.81 -11.47 -11.39
CA PHE A 120 -9.12 -12.06 -11.13
C PHE A 120 -10.23 -11.40 -11.99
N PHE A 121 -10.28 -10.07 -12.05
CA PHE A 121 -11.28 -9.37 -12.86
C PHE A 121 -11.06 -9.54 -14.37
N VAL A 122 -9.82 -9.66 -14.83
CA VAL A 122 -9.48 -9.78 -16.26
C VAL A 122 -9.55 -11.22 -16.77
N VAL A 123 -9.30 -12.23 -15.93
CA VAL A 123 -9.24 -13.64 -16.35
C VAL A 123 -10.40 -14.45 -15.79
N VAL A 124 -10.62 -14.41 -14.48
CA VAL A 124 -11.65 -15.24 -13.82
C VAL A 124 -13.06 -14.76 -14.18
N ARG A 125 -13.31 -13.44 -14.16
CA ARG A 125 -14.63 -12.89 -14.51
C ARG A 125 -15.07 -13.23 -15.94
N PRO A 126 -14.25 -13.06 -17.00
CA PRO A 126 -14.67 -13.48 -18.33
C PRO A 126 -14.81 -15.00 -18.44
N LEU A 127 -13.95 -15.81 -17.83
CA LEU A 127 -14.11 -17.27 -17.84
C LEU A 127 -15.44 -17.71 -17.22
N VAL A 128 -15.83 -17.14 -16.08
CA VAL A 128 -17.13 -17.41 -15.47
C VAL A 128 -18.27 -16.94 -16.37
N LYS A 129 -18.16 -15.77 -17.00
CA LYS A 129 -19.14 -15.34 -18.00
C LYS A 129 -19.20 -16.32 -19.18
N PHE A 130 -18.08 -16.76 -19.75
CA PHE A 130 -18.07 -17.72 -20.86
C PHE A 130 -18.73 -19.07 -20.51
N VAL A 131 -18.69 -19.50 -19.25
CA VAL A 131 -19.32 -20.76 -18.80
C VAL A 131 -20.78 -20.56 -18.37
N VAL A 132 -21.15 -19.39 -17.84
CA VAL A 132 -22.49 -19.08 -17.32
C VAL A 132 -23.37 -18.34 -18.33
N THR A 133 -22.81 -17.83 -19.43
CA THR A 133 -23.64 -17.46 -20.58
C THR A 133 -23.94 -18.77 -21.30
N PRO A 134 -25.16 -19.33 -21.20
CA PRO A 134 -25.55 -20.33 -22.17
C PRO A 134 -25.34 -19.69 -23.54
N THR A 135 -24.55 -20.36 -24.38
CA THR A 135 -24.66 -20.26 -25.84
C THR A 135 -26.14 -20.04 -26.17
N GLU A 136 -26.45 -19.14 -27.09
CA GLU A 136 -27.79 -18.80 -27.60
C GLU A 136 -28.51 -20.00 -28.27
N ALA A 137 -28.51 -21.15 -27.62
CA ALA A 137 -29.32 -22.34 -27.86
C ALA A 137 -30.49 -22.41 -26.86
N GLU A 138 -30.75 -21.32 -26.14
CA GLU A 138 -32.01 -21.06 -25.43
C GLU A 138 -32.88 -20.02 -26.18
N LEU A 139 -32.44 -19.57 -27.37
CA LEU A 139 -33.33 -19.00 -28.36
C LEU A 139 -34.15 -20.15 -28.96
N ASP A 140 -35.47 -20.00 -29.00
CA ASP A 140 -36.45 -20.86 -29.69
C ASP A 140 -37.08 -22.07 -28.99
N LEU A 141 -37.03 -22.24 -27.66
CA LEU A 141 -37.99 -23.16 -27.01
C LEU A 141 -39.39 -22.53 -26.83
N THR A 142 -39.47 -21.20 -26.73
CA THR A 142 -40.74 -20.46 -26.62
C THR A 142 -41.36 -20.12 -27.99
N ARG A 143 -40.59 -20.28 -29.07
CA ARG A 143 -41.01 -20.01 -30.46
C ARG A 143 -41.38 -21.27 -31.25
N LEU A 144 -40.98 -22.45 -30.74
CA LEU A 144 -41.40 -23.76 -31.22
C LEU A 144 -42.64 -24.31 -30.50
N LEU A 145 -43.21 -23.57 -29.55
CA LEU A 145 -44.57 -23.82 -29.10
C LEU A 145 -45.51 -23.13 -30.09
N PRO A 146 -46.17 -23.86 -31.01
CA PRO A 146 -47.24 -23.28 -31.77
C PRO A 146 -48.28 -22.76 -30.78
N THR A 147 -48.79 -21.57 -31.05
CA THR A 147 -50.13 -21.14 -30.64
C THR A 147 -51.06 -22.35 -30.59
N GLY A 148 -51.51 -22.73 -29.40
CA GLY A 148 -52.17 -24.03 -29.24
C GLY A 148 -52.42 -24.42 -27.80
N ILE A 149 -52.76 -23.47 -26.94
CA ILE A 149 -53.48 -23.81 -25.70
C ILE A 149 -54.86 -23.17 -25.79
N GLU A 150 -54.95 -21.89 -26.16
CA GLU A 150 -56.23 -21.21 -26.40
C GLU A 150 -56.97 -21.74 -27.65
N GLU A 151 -56.25 -22.03 -28.75
CA GLU A 151 -56.86 -22.56 -29.99
C GLU A 151 -57.30 -24.03 -29.84
N LEU A 152 -56.56 -24.82 -29.06
CA LEU A 152 -56.93 -26.19 -28.68
C LEU A 152 -58.12 -26.21 -27.69
N GLU A 153 -58.26 -25.19 -26.83
CA GLU A 153 -59.40 -25.06 -25.92
C GLU A 153 -60.70 -24.66 -26.66
N GLU A 154 -60.61 -23.88 -27.73
CA GLU A 154 -61.77 -23.53 -28.56
C GLU A 154 -62.23 -24.69 -29.47
N GLU A 155 -61.30 -25.52 -29.96
CA GLU A 155 -61.63 -26.71 -30.78
C GLU A 155 -62.31 -27.81 -29.93
N ILE A 156 -61.85 -28.03 -28.69
CA ILE A 156 -62.46 -28.97 -27.72
C ILE A 156 -63.88 -28.51 -27.30
N LYS A 157 -64.16 -27.20 -27.37
CA LYS A 157 -65.47 -26.64 -26.99
C LYS A 157 -66.49 -26.67 -28.13
N GLN A 158 -66.04 -26.77 -29.39
CA GLN A 158 -66.90 -26.90 -30.56
C GLN A 158 -67.18 -28.35 -30.97
N GLU A 159 -66.32 -29.31 -30.63
CA GLU A 159 -66.58 -30.74 -30.82
C GLU A 159 -67.16 -31.43 -29.58
N ASN A 160 -68.42 -31.14 -29.28
CA ASN A 160 -69.17 -31.92 -28.29
C ASN A 160 -69.75 -33.19 -28.93
N MET A 161 -68.90 -34.17 -29.28
CA MET A 161 -69.33 -35.59 -29.44
C MET A 161 -68.15 -36.57 -29.60
N VAL A 162 -67.33 -36.78 -28.55
CA VAL A 162 -66.61 -38.06 -28.41
C VAL A 162 -66.74 -38.55 -26.96
N SER A 163 -67.57 -39.56 -26.80
CA SER A 163 -67.77 -40.32 -25.57
C SER A 163 -66.45 -40.92 -25.10
N ILE A 164 -66.04 -40.65 -23.85
CA ILE A 164 -64.99 -41.42 -23.18
C ILE A 164 -65.55 -42.83 -22.96
N PRO A 165 -65.03 -43.89 -23.61
CA PRO A 165 -65.50 -45.24 -23.32
C PRO A 165 -64.94 -45.64 -21.96
N VAL A 166 -65.83 -45.76 -20.97
CA VAL A 166 -65.56 -46.52 -19.76
C VAL A 166 -65.43 -47.98 -20.19
N VAL A 167 -64.19 -48.46 -20.31
CA VAL A 167 -63.91 -49.88 -20.57
C VAL A 167 -63.82 -50.59 -19.22
N GLU A 168 -64.95 -51.13 -18.79
CA GLU A 168 -64.96 -52.28 -17.90
C GLU A 168 -64.85 -53.55 -18.75
N SER A 169 -63.96 -54.47 -18.34
CA SER A 169 -63.86 -55.90 -18.73
C SER A 169 -62.95 -56.27 -19.94
N PRO A 170 -62.53 -57.55 -20.03
CA PRO A 170 -61.14 -57.97 -20.11
C PRO A 170 -60.56 -57.87 -21.53
N VAL A 171 -59.25 -57.65 -21.58
CA VAL A 171 -58.54 -57.18 -22.76
C VAL A 171 -58.32 -58.27 -23.82
N ASP A 172 -58.80 -58.02 -25.04
CA ASP A 172 -58.46 -58.80 -26.24
C ASP A 172 -57.07 -58.39 -26.78
N ILE A 173 -56.18 -59.38 -26.88
CA ILE A 173 -54.73 -59.18 -27.16
C ILE A 173 -54.49 -58.63 -28.57
N GLU A 174 -55.37 -58.90 -29.52
CA GLU A 174 -55.21 -58.48 -30.92
C GLU A 174 -55.45 -56.97 -31.12
N GLN A 175 -56.32 -56.36 -30.30
CA GLN A 175 -56.55 -54.90 -30.32
C GLN A 175 -55.41 -54.15 -29.62
N LEU A 176 -54.78 -54.76 -28.61
CA LEU A 176 -53.59 -54.22 -27.97
C LEU A 176 -52.41 -54.14 -28.94
N GLU A 177 -52.18 -55.16 -29.77
CA GLU A 177 -51.07 -55.14 -30.71
C GLU A 177 -51.22 -54.02 -31.76
N LEU A 178 -52.45 -53.76 -32.22
CA LEU A 178 -52.73 -52.65 -33.13
C LEU A 178 -52.52 -51.28 -32.47
N LEU A 179 -53.02 -51.09 -31.24
CA LEU A 179 -52.83 -49.84 -30.50
C LEU A 179 -51.36 -49.61 -30.14
N ILE A 180 -50.61 -50.66 -29.81
CA ILE A 180 -49.17 -50.56 -29.54
C ILE A 180 -48.42 -50.24 -30.84
N ALA A 181 -48.80 -50.84 -31.97
CA ALA A 181 -48.17 -50.56 -33.26
C ALA A 181 -48.40 -49.12 -33.71
N GLU A 182 -49.63 -48.61 -33.59
CA GLU A 182 -49.99 -47.23 -33.93
C GLU A 182 -49.26 -46.23 -33.03
N ASN A 183 -49.30 -46.43 -31.71
CA ASN A 183 -48.58 -45.57 -30.77
C ASN A 183 -47.06 -45.64 -30.98
N SER A 184 -46.51 -46.80 -31.34
CA SER A 184 -45.08 -46.93 -31.63
C SER A 184 -44.64 -46.12 -32.86
N LYS A 185 -45.56 -45.91 -33.82
CA LYS A 185 -45.30 -45.09 -35.01
C LYS A 185 -45.22 -43.61 -34.64
N ILE A 186 -46.15 -43.13 -33.82
CA ILE A 186 -46.17 -41.74 -33.32
C ILE A 186 -44.90 -41.44 -32.51
N VAL A 187 -44.45 -42.40 -31.69
CA VAL A 187 -43.19 -42.28 -30.93
C VAL A 187 -41.95 -42.26 -31.84
N LYS A 188 -41.96 -43.01 -32.94
CA LYS A 188 -40.87 -42.98 -33.93
C LYS A 188 -40.82 -41.69 -34.73
N GLU A 189 -41.98 -41.13 -35.08
CA GLU A 189 -42.06 -39.89 -35.86
C GLU A 189 -41.66 -38.67 -35.04
N ASN A 190 -41.99 -38.63 -33.74
CA ASN A 190 -41.67 -37.51 -32.85
C ASN A 190 -41.06 -37.96 -31.51
N PRO A 191 -39.80 -38.45 -31.51
CA PRO A 191 -39.18 -39.00 -30.29
C PRO A 191 -38.95 -37.95 -29.19
N SER A 192 -38.76 -36.69 -29.57
CA SER A 192 -38.56 -35.57 -28.63
C SER A 192 -39.83 -35.24 -27.84
N GLN A 193 -41.01 -35.28 -28.48
CA GLN A 193 -42.29 -35.04 -27.82
C GLN A 193 -42.65 -36.20 -26.87
N ALA A 194 -42.42 -37.44 -27.30
CA ALA A 194 -42.61 -38.61 -26.44
C ALA A 194 -41.69 -38.56 -25.20
N ALA A 195 -40.43 -38.15 -25.36
CA ALA A 195 -39.50 -37.98 -24.25
C ALA A 195 -39.92 -36.85 -23.28
N LEU A 196 -40.49 -35.77 -23.80
CA LEU A 196 -41.03 -34.66 -22.98
C LEU A 196 -42.24 -35.11 -22.16
N LEU A 197 -43.16 -35.87 -22.74
CA LEU A 197 -44.31 -36.42 -22.03
C LEU A 197 -43.90 -37.43 -20.95
N LEU A 198 -42.96 -38.32 -21.27
CA LEU A 198 -42.39 -39.25 -20.29
C LEU A 198 -41.70 -38.51 -19.15
N ARG A 199 -40.90 -37.48 -19.45
CA ARG A 199 -40.24 -36.65 -18.43
C ARG A 199 -41.26 -35.89 -17.59
N TYR A 200 -42.32 -35.37 -18.21
CA TYR A 200 -43.42 -34.72 -17.49
C TYR A 200 -44.09 -35.69 -16.52
N TRP A 201 -44.48 -36.89 -16.97
CA TRP A 201 -45.09 -37.90 -16.10
C TRP A 201 -44.16 -38.43 -15.01
N LEU A 202 -42.86 -38.56 -15.29
CA LEU A 202 -41.88 -38.96 -14.28
C LEU A 202 -41.68 -37.86 -13.23
N ASN A 203 -41.87 -36.59 -13.60
CA ASN A 203 -41.72 -35.45 -12.72
C ASN A 203 -43.00 -35.13 -11.94
N ASP A 204 -44.19 -35.42 -12.49
CA ASP A 204 -45.50 -35.12 -11.91
C ASP A 204 -45.96 -36.15 -10.84
N GLY A 205 -45.07 -37.07 -10.43
CA GLY A 205 -45.15 -37.80 -9.16
C GLY A 205 -46.38 -38.68 -8.94
N ARG A 206 -47.08 -39.14 -9.99
CA ARG A 206 -48.26 -40.02 -9.87
C ARG A 206 -47.97 -41.53 -9.75
N PHE A 207 -46.79 -41.86 -9.23
CA PHE A 207 -46.49 -43.17 -8.66
C PHE A 207 -46.00 -43.00 -7.22
N ALA A 208 -46.91 -42.58 -6.34
CA ALA A 208 -46.85 -42.74 -4.89
C ALA A 208 -48.21 -43.26 -4.42
#